data_AF-A0A353STC7-F1
#
_entry.id   AF-A0A353STC7-F1
#
_cell.length_a   1.000
_cell.length_b   1.000
_cell.length_c   1.000
_cell.angle_alpha   90.00
_cell.angle_beta   90.00
_cell.angle_gamma   90.00
#
_symmetry.space_group_name_H-M   'P 1'
#
loop_
_entity.id
_entity.type
_entity.pdbx_description
1 polymer ?
#
loop_
_entity_poly.entity_id
_entity_poly.type
_entity_poly.pdbx_seq_one_letter_code
_entity_poly.pdbx_strand_id
1 'polypeptide(L)'
;YWLGLAIISLMAGGYAVSTLGLGDIMVAPAIFAFGLIAFGFLGMGPVTIAVDSYGPVTDNAQSVYELSTIETIPNIKQDIKKEFGFDADFENAKVYLEENDGAGNTFKATAKPVLIGTAVVGATTLIFSIIQLLSAKYGTTGPAGIYEGLSIMNPLFLLGLITGGAVIYWFSGASCQAVTTGAYRAVEFIKRNIKLEGGGEKASVEDSKKVVAICTQYAQKGMFNIFLAVFFSTLAFACVNHYYFIGYLISIAIFGLYQAIFMANAGAAWDNAKKLVETELNMKGTDLHAACVVGDTVGDPYKDTSSVAMNPIIKFTTLFGLLAVELAITLDPTLSHILAAVFFLVSTFFVYRSFYGMRIKTNEA
;
A
#
# COMPACT_ATOMS: atom_id res chain seq x y z
N TYR A 1 -13.81 2.35 10.63
CA TYR A 1 -14.26 3.05 11.85
C TYR A 1 -13.49 2.60 13.09
N TRP A 2 -13.71 1.37 13.58
CA TRP A 2 -13.10 0.88 14.83
C TRP A 2 -11.58 0.92 14.86
N LEU A 3 -10.90 0.57 13.76
CA LEU A 3 -9.45 0.70 13.65
C LEU A 3 -8.97 2.16 13.83
N GLY A 4 -9.72 3.12 13.30
CA GLY A 4 -9.43 4.54 13.49
C GLY A 4 -9.61 4.97 14.94
N LEU A 5 -10.70 4.53 15.59
CA LEU A 5 -10.91 4.80 17.02
C LEU A 5 -9.85 4.14 17.89
N ALA A 6 -9.38 2.94 17.57
CA ALA A 6 -8.31 2.29 18.31
C ALA A 6 -7.01 3.12 18.26
N ILE A 7 -6.63 3.61 17.07
CA ILE A 7 -5.47 4.49 16.91
C ILE A 7 -5.66 5.79 17.70
N ILE A 8 -6.83 6.43 17.59
CA ILE A 8 -7.14 7.66 18.35
C ILE A 8 -7.10 7.41 19.85
N SER A 9 -7.65 6.29 20.35
CA SER A 9 -7.62 5.94 21.78
C SER A 9 -6.19 5.76 22.29
N LEU A 10 -5.33 5.10 21.52
CA LEU A 10 -3.91 4.98 21.85
C LEU A 10 -3.23 6.35 21.90
N MET A 11 -3.45 7.19 20.88
CA MET A 11 -2.92 8.56 20.83
C MET A 11 -3.44 9.41 21.98
N ALA A 12 -4.73 9.33 22.32
CA ALA A 12 -5.34 10.04 23.44
C ALA A 12 -4.75 9.60 24.78
N GLY A 13 -4.47 8.31 24.96
CA GLY A 13 -3.74 7.79 26.12
C GLY A 13 -2.33 8.37 26.22
N GLY A 14 -1.58 8.39 25.11
CA GLY A 14 -0.26 9.04 25.07
C GLY A 14 -0.32 10.54 25.37
N TYR A 15 -1.33 11.23 24.86
CA TYR A 15 -1.58 12.64 25.17
C TYR A 15 -1.87 12.85 26.66
N ALA A 16 -2.75 12.04 27.27
CA ALA A 16 -3.05 12.13 28.69
C ALA A 16 -1.78 11.96 29.55
N VAL A 17 -0.95 10.96 29.24
CA VAL A 17 0.34 10.75 29.93
C VAL A 17 1.28 11.95 29.74
N SER A 18 1.29 12.56 28.55
CA SER A 18 2.12 13.74 28.25
C SER A 18 1.82 14.96 29.12
N THR A 19 0.63 15.03 29.72
CA THR A 19 0.21 16.12 30.62
C THR A 19 0.65 15.94 32.07
N LEU A 20 1.20 14.78 32.45
CA LEU A 20 1.57 14.44 33.83
C LEU A 20 2.94 15.01 34.28
N GLY A 21 3.28 16.23 33.85
CA GLY A 21 4.53 16.91 34.25
C GLY A 21 5.73 16.71 33.31
N LEU A 22 5.55 16.01 32.18
CA LEU A 22 6.63 15.86 31.18
C LEU A 22 7.01 17.19 30.50
N GLY A 23 6.15 18.22 30.58
CA GLY A 23 6.45 19.57 30.06
C GLY A 23 7.65 20.25 30.73
N ASP A 24 8.01 19.85 31.96
CA ASP A 24 9.15 20.42 32.68
C ASP A 24 10.51 19.95 32.14
N ILE A 25 10.53 18.85 31.39
CA ILE A 25 11.76 18.21 30.89
C ILE A 25 11.87 18.17 29.36
N MET A 26 10.79 18.45 28.62
CA MET A 26 10.81 18.44 27.15
C MET A 26 9.84 19.45 26.53
N VAL A 27 10.23 19.99 25.38
CA VAL A 27 9.50 21.05 24.65
C VAL A 27 8.16 20.57 24.09
N ALA A 28 8.06 19.29 23.71
CA ALA A 28 6.88 18.74 23.02
C ALA A 28 6.50 17.35 23.53
N PRO A 29 6.01 17.23 24.77
CA PRO A 29 5.76 15.94 25.40
C PRO A 29 4.70 15.10 24.69
N ALA A 30 3.65 15.74 24.16
CA ALA A 30 2.61 15.04 23.41
C ALA A 30 3.14 14.38 22.12
N ILE A 31 3.99 15.10 21.38
CA ILE A 31 4.57 14.60 20.13
C ILE A 31 5.56 13.46 20.41
N PHE A 32 6.36 13.61 21.46
CA PHE A 32 7.24 12.54 21.92
C PHE A 32 6.45 11.27 22.28
N ALA A 33 5.34 11.42 23.03
CA ALA A 33 4.45 10.31 23.35
C ALA A 33 3.83 9.66 22.10
N PHE A 34 3.43 10.44 21.09
CA PHE A 34 2.97 9.89 19.81
C PHE A 34 4.07 9.09 19.10
N GLY A 35 5.31 9.58 19.12
CA GLY A 35 6.47 8.84 18.62
C GLY A 35 6.67 7.49 19.33
N LEU A 36 6.54 7.46 20.65
CA LEU A 36 6.60 6.22 21.43
C LEU A 36 5.44 5.27 21.11
N ILE A 37 4.26 5.77 20.80
CA ILE A 37 3.15 4.93 20.32
C ILE A 37 3.50 4.31 18.97
N ALA A 38 4.03 5.09 18.02
CA ALA A 38 4.49 4.56 16.74
C ALA A 38 5.56 3.47 16.92
N PHE A 39 6.50 3.68 17.86
CA PHE A 39 7.49 2.68 18.25
C PHE A 39 6.84 1.44 18.87
N GLY A 40 5.85 1.62 19.75
CA GLY A 40 5.09 0.56 20.38
C GLY A 40 4.32 -0.32 19.39
N PHE A 41 3.74 0.26 18.33
CA PHE A 41 3.15 -0.52 17.22
C PHE A 41 4.15 -1.47 16.56
N LEU A 42 5.44 -1.14 16.56
CA LEU A 42 6.52 -1.99 16.06
C LEU A 42 7.14 -2.90 17.15
N GLY A 43 6.75 -2.76 18.42
CA GLY A 43 7.24 -3.62 19.51
C GLY A 43 6.90 -5.10 19.30
N MET A 44 5.76 -5.37 18.66
CA MET A 44 5.35 -6.71 18.19
C MET A 44 5.65 -6.92 16.70
N GLY A 45 6.60 -6.16 16.15
CA GLY A 45 7.02 -6.22 14.75
C GLY A 45 7.34 -7.63 14.26
N PRO A 46 8.16 -8.43 14.98
CA PRO A 46 8.46 -9.81 14.58
C PRO A 46 7.21 -10.68 14.44
N VAL A 47 6.25 -10.56 15.37
CA VAL A 47 4.99 -11.31 15.33
C VAL A 47 4.11 -10.83 14.17
N THR A 48 4.02 -9.51 13.97
CA THR A 48 3.24 -8.91 12.87
C THR A 48 3.76 -9.38 11.51
N ILE A 49 5.09 -9.39 11.34
CA ILE A 49 5.74 -9.87 10.11
C ILE A 49 5.54 -11.37 9.94
N ALA A 50 5.66 -12.18 11.00
CA ALA A 50 5.45 -13.62 10.93
C ALA A 50 4.01 -13.96 10.49
N VAL A 51 3.03 -13.27 11.05
CA VAL A 51 1.60 -13.42 10.73
C VAL A 51 1.31 -12.94 9.29
N ASP A 52 1.87 -11.82 8.86
CA ASP A 52 1.74 -11.34 7.47
C ASP A 52 2.42 -12.30 6.47
N SER A 53 3.58 -12.85 6.82
CA SER A 53 4.35 -13.79 5.98
C SER A 53 3.75 -15.18 5.92
N TYR A 54 2.95 -15.58 6.92
CA TYR A 54 2.26 -16.86 6.93
C TYR A 54 1.30 -17.00 5.74
N GLY A 55 0.61 -15.92 5.36
CA GLY A 55 -0.34 -15.95 4.25
C GLY A 55 0.31 -16.26 2.90
N PRO A 56 1.35 -15.53 2.43
CA PRO A 56 2.02 -15.88 1.17
C PRO A 56 2.68 -17.26 1.17
N VAL A 57 3.10 -17.78 2.33
CA VAL A 57 3.68 -19.13 2.43
C VAL A 57 2.61 -20.20 2.20
N THR A 58 1.43 -20.03 2.80
CA THR A 58 0.31 -20.98 2.66
C THR A 58 -0.31 -20.94 1.26
N ASP A 59 -0.46 -19.77 0.67
CA ASP A 59 -0.87 -19.57 -0.73
C ASP A 59 0.08 -20.28 -1.72
N ASN A 60 1.40 -20.09 -1.55
CA ASN A 60 2.40 -20.80 -2.36
C ASN A 60 2.38 -22.31 -2.13
N ALA A 61 2.15 -22.77 -0.91
CA ALA A 61 2.04 -24.20 -0.61
C ALA A 61 0.84 -24.82 -1.34
N GLN A 62 -0.31 -24.13 -1.35
CA GLN A 62 -1.48 -24.54 -2.13
C GLN A 62 -1.15 -24.59 -3.64
N SER A 63 -0.55 -23.51 -4.17
CA SER A 63 -0.17 -23.43 -5.58
C SER A 63 0.81 -24.53 -6.01
N VAL A 64 1.83 -24.84 -5.19
CA VAL A 64 2.77 -25.94 -5.46
C VAL A 64 2.06 -27.28 -5.46
N TYR A 65 1.14 -27.50 -4.50
CA TYR A 65 0.36 -28.72 -4.43
C TYR A 65 -0.49 -28.91 -5.69
N GLU A 66 -1.24 -27.90 -6.13
CA GLU A 66 -2.09 -27.95 -7.33
C GLU A 66 -1.26 -28.15 -8.61
N LEU A 67 -0.18 -27.38 -8.78
CA LEU A 67 0.66 -27.42 -9.99
C LEU A 67 1.52 -28.69 -10.10
N SER A 68 1.84 -29.32 -8.97
CA SER A 68 2.58 -30.58 -8.95
C SER A 68 1.81 -31.72 -9.62
N THR A 69 0.47 -31.61 -9.70
CA THR A 69 -0.42 -32.67 -10.17
C THR A 69 -0.14 -34.01 -9.46
N ILE A 70 0.33 -33.97 -8.21
CA ILE A 70 0.84 -35.15 -7.50
C ILE A 70 -0.19 -36.27 -7.40
N GLU A 71 -1.48 -35.91 -7.32
CA GLU A 71 -2.60 -36.85 -7.28
C GLU A 71 -2.79 -37.66 -8.58
N THR A 72 -2.33 -37.15 -9.73
CA THR A 72 -2.46 -37.86 -11.02
C THR A 72 -1.32 -38.85 -11.27
N ILE A 73 -0.29 -38.86 -10.42
CA ILE A 73 0.87 -39.73 -10.56
C ILE A 73 0.51 -41.17 -10.13
N PRO A 74 0.68 -42.19 -11.00
CA PRO A 74 0.38 -43.57 -10.66
C PRO A 74 1.25 -44.07 -9.48
N ASN A 75 0.64 -44.82 -8.55
CA ASN A 75 1.30 -45.44 -7.38
C ASN A 75 1.95 -44.47 -6.37
N ILE A 76 1.74 -43.16 -6.50
CA ILE A 76 2.39 -42.16 -5.65
C ILE A 76 2.18 -42.36 -4.14
N LYS A 77 1.01 -42.87 -3.71
CA LYS A 77 0.76 -43.20 -2.29
C LYS A 77 1.71 -44.27 -1.76
N GLN A 78 2.03 -45.27 -2.58
CA GLN A 78 2.96 -46.34 -2.20
C GLN A 78 4.40 -45.84 -2.18
N ASP A 79 4.77 -44.99 -3.15
CA ASP A 79 6.11 -44.40 -3.22
C ASP A 79 6.37 -43.48 -2.01
N ILE A 80 5.42 -42.61 -1.66
CA ILE A 80 5.52 -41.76 -0.45
C ILE A 80 5.64 -42.61 0.82
N LYS A 81 4.83 -43.66 0.95
CA LYS A 81 4.90 -44.57 2.11
C LYS A 81 6.25 -45.27 2.21
N LYS A 82 6.81 -45.68 1.07
CA LYS A 82 8.11 -46.37 1.01
C LYS A 82 9.27 -45.42 1.33
N GLU A 83 9.24 -44.19 0.83
CA GLU A 83 10.33 -43.22 0.97
C GLU A 83 10.28 -42.47 2.32
N PHE A 84 9.10 -42.02 2.75
CA PHE A 84 8.93 -41.16 3.91
C PHE A 84 8.26 -41.83 5.12
N GLY A 85 7.73 -43.05 4.95
CA GLY A 85 7.20 -43.85 6.07
C GLY A 85 5.82 -43.45 6.60
N PHE A 86 5.07 -42.59 5.89
CA PHE A 86 3.70 -42.20 6.26
C PHE A 86 2.70 -42.41 5.11
N ASP A 87 1.42 -42.58 5.44
CA ASP A 87 0.34 -42.69 4.46
C ASP A 87 -0.11 -41.29 3.98
N ALA A 88 -0.02 -41.04 2.68
CA ALA A 88 -0.42 -39.75 2.10
C ALA A 88 -1.95 -39.56 2.10
N ASP A 89 -2.40 -38.49 2.74
CA ASP A 89 -3.81 -38.08 2.79
C ASP A 89 -4.06 -36.91 1.82
N PHE A 90 -4.33 -37.25 0.57
CA PHE A 90 -4.61 -36.24 -0.46
C PHE A 90 -5.99 -35.58 -0.32
N GLU A 91 -6.97 -36.26 0.30
CA GLU A 91 -8.32 -35.72 0.47
C GLU A 91 -8.30 -34.54 1.44
N ASN A 92 -7.70 -34.71 2.62
CA ASN A 92 -7.63 -33.64 3.61
C ASN A 92 -6.54 -32.60 3.29
N ALA A 93 -5.50 -32.96 2.51
CA ALA A 93 -4.44 -32.01 2.16
C ALA A 93 -4.99 -30.74 1.47
N LYS A 94 -5.88 -30.89 0.49
CA LYS A 94 -6.51 -29.73 -0.19
C LYS A 94 -7.30 -28.86 0.77
N VAL A 95 -8.13 -29.50 1.61
CA VAL A 95 -8.96 -28.80 2.59
C VAL A 95 -8.08 -28.00 3.55
N TYR A 96 -7.04 -28.62 4.13
CA TYR A 96 -6.15 -27.91 5.04
C TYR A 96 -5.36 -26.80 4.36
N LEU A 97 -4.96 -26.96 3.09
CA LEU A 97 -4.27 -25.90 2.35
C LEU A 97 -5.21 -24.71 2.11
N GLU A 98 -6.45 -24.95 1.68
CA GLU A 98 -7.46 -23.90 1.46
C GLU A 98 -7.87 -23.20 2.77
N GLU A 99 -8.04 -23.95 3.86
CA GLU A 99 -8.31 -23.39 5.20
C GLU A 99 -7.17 -22.51 5.71
N ASN A 100 -5.92 -22.96 5.55
CA ASN A 100 -4.75 -22.20 5.98
C ASN A 100 -4.52 -20.95 5.12
N ASP A 101 -4.82 -20.98 3.82
CA ASP A 101 -4.81 -19.79 2.97
C ASP A 101 -5.89 -18.77 3.41
N GLY A 102 -7.10 -19.25 3.74
CA GLY A 102 -8.16 -18.41 4.32
C GLY A 102 -7.76 -17.75 5.65
N ALA A 103 -7.10 -18.50 6.54
CA ALA A 103 -6.51 -17.96 7.76
C ALA A 103 -5.40 -16.93 7.46
N GLY A 104 -4.55 -17.24 6.48
CA GLY A 104 -3.51 -16.36 5.96
C GLY A 104 -4.04 -15.02 5.45
N ASN A 105 -5.17 -15.01 4.77
CA ASN A 105 -5.81 -13.78 4.28
C ASN A 105 -6.32 -12.91 5.44
N THR A 106 -6.87 -13.53 6.48
CA THR A 106 -7.28 -12.84 7.71
C THR A 106 -6.07 -12.26 8.47
N PHE A 107 -4.97 -13.00 8.53
CA PHE A 107 -3.70 -12.55 9.10
C PHE A 107 -3.08 -11.37 8.34
N LYS A 108 -3.01 -11.41 7.00
CA LYS A 108 -2.62 -10.27 6.16
C LYS A 108 -3.49 -9.05 6.45
N ALA A 109 -4.82 -9.23 6.50
CA ALA A 109 -5.78 -8.15 6.71
C ALA A 109 -5.67 -7.51 8.10
N THR A 110 -5.23 -8.24 9.13
CA THR A 110 -5.01 -7.69 10.48
C THR A 110 -3.65 -7.02 10.63
N ALA A 111 -2.62 -7.50 9.93
CA ALA A 111 -1.28 -6.91 9.95
C ALA A 111 -1.18 -5.58 9.16
N LYS A 112 -1.81 -5.49 7.98
CA LYS A 112 -1.74 -4.30 7.10
C LYS A 112 -2.17 -2.99 7.80
N PRO A 113 -3.30 -2.94 8.56
CA PRO A 113 -3.70 -1.77 9.35
C PRO A 113 -2.69 -1.35 10.42
N VAL A 114 -2.03 -2.31 11.07
CA VAL A 114 -0.97 -2.04 12.07
C VAL A 114 0.20 -1.35 11.39
N LEU A 115 0.64 -1.88 10.25
CA LEU A 115 1.76 -1.32 9.49
C LEU A 115 1.49 0.11 9.00
N ILE A 116 0.29 0.41 8.49
CA ILE A 116 -0.06 1.79 8.09
C ILE A 116 -0.22 2.71 9.30
N GLY A 117 -0.74 2.21 10.44
CA GLY A 117 -0.81 2.97 11.68
C GLY A 117 0.57 3.50 12.11
N THR A 118 1.62 2.66 11.99
CA THR A 118 3.00 3.08 12.28
C THR A 118 3.46 4.22 11.39
N ALA A 119 3.07 4.19 10.11
CA ALA A 119 3.45 5.21 9.13
C ALA A 119 2.86 6.57 9.47
N VAL A 120 1.61 6.60 9.90
CA VAL A 120 0.85 7.84 10.13
C VAL A 120 1.21 8.48 11.47
N VAL A 121 1.34 7.67 12.51
CA VAL A 121 1.80 8.17 13.81
C VAL A 121 3.28 8.63 13.71
N GLY A 122 4.12 7.89 12.98
CA GLY A 122 5.50 8.31 12.68
C GLY A 122 5.58 9.53 11.75
N ALA A 123 4.69 9.67 10.77
CA ALA A 123 4.60 10.87 9.94
C ALA A 123 4.30 12.11 10.80
N THR A 124 3.46 11.98 11.82
CA THR A 124 3.11 13.08 12.73
C THR A 124 4.34 13.64 13.46
N THR A 125 5.24 12.76 13.92
CA THR A 125 6.48 13.21 14.58
C THR A 125 7.43 13.88 13.61
N LEU A 126 7.58 13.36 12.39
CA LEU A 126 8.41 13.97 11.34
C LEU A 126 7.88 15.34 10.90
N ILE A 127 6.56 15.47 10.73
CA ILE A 127 5.90 16.75 10.44
C ILE A 127 6.19 17.76 11.56
N PHE A 128 6.11 17.32 12.82
CA PHE A 128 6.44 18.20 13.94
C PHE A 128 7.92 18.61 13.95
N SER A 129 8.84 17.73 13.57
CA SER A 129 10.25 18.10 13.38
C SER A 129 10.43 19.20 12.33
N ILE A 130 9.66 19.16 11.24
CA ILE A 130 9.63 20.24 10.24
C ILE A 130 9.10 21.53 10.88
N ILE A 131 8.01 21.46 11.66
CA ILE A 131 7.44 22.62 12.35
C ILE A 131 8.45 23.25 13.31
N GLN A 132 9.22 22.45 14.05
CA GLN A 132 10.27 22.95 14.95
C GLN A 132 11.40 23.65 14.18
N LEU A 133 11.84 23.05 13.06
CA LEU A 133 12.84 23.66 12.18
C LEU A 133 12.36 25.03 11.65
N LEU A 134 11.10 25.13 11.22
CA LEU A 134 10.53 26.40 10.78
C LEU A 134 10.34 27.38 11.94
N SER A 135 9.94 26.91 13.12
CA SER A 135 9.80 27.75 14.32
C SER A 135 11.12 28.39 14.72
N ALA A 136 12.23 27.67 14.60
CA ALA A 136 13.56 28.20 14.86
C ALA A 136 13.97 29.29 13.86
N LYS A 137 13.49 29.22 12.61
CA LYS A 137 13.84 30.15 11.54
C LYS A 137 12.94 31.39 11.47
N TYR A 138 11.63 31.19 11.62
CA TYR A 138 10.61 32.22 11.38
C TYR A 138 9.93 32.72 12.66
N GLY A 139 10.21 32.09 13.81
CA GLY A 139 9.56 32.39 15.08
C GLY A 139 8.15 31.80 15.19
N THR A 140 7.57 31.89 16.37
CA THR A 140 6.22 31.35 16.66
C THR A 140 5.10 32.33 16.34
N THR A 141 5.35 33.63 16.55
CA THR A 141 4.37 34.72 16.44
C THR A 141 4.72 35.69 15.32
N GLY A 142 3.72 36.45 14.86
CA GLY A 142 3.86 37.42 13.76
C GLY A 142 3.39 36.90 12.41
N PRO A 143 3.38 37.75 11.36
CA PRO A 143 2.77 37.43 10.07
C PRO A 143 3.40 36.22 9.34
N ALA A 144 4.68 35.94 9.62
CA ALA A 144 5.41 34.79 9.09
C ALA A 144 5.58 33.66 10.11
N GLY A 145 5.06 33.84 11.33
CA GLY A 145 5.22 32.89 12.43
C GLY A 145 4.35 31.64 12.25
N ILE A 146 4.74 30.57 12.95
CA ILE A 146 4.10 29.26 12.84
C ILE A 146 2.60 29.28 13.14
N TYR A 147 2.13 30.07 14.11
CA TYR A 147 0.71 30.08 14.46
C TYR A 147 -0.21 30.61 13.36
N GLU A 148 0.21 31.67 12.67
CA GLU A 148 -0.51 32.18 11.49
C GLU A 148 -0.30 31.27 10.28
N GLY A 149 0.91 30.74 10.13
CA GLY A 149 1.30 29.83 9.05
C GLY A 149 0.49 28.53 9.00
N LEU A 150 0.31 27.88 10.15
CA LEU A 150 -0.44 26.62 10.30
C LEU A 150 -1.91 26.82 10.67
N SER A 151 -2.38 28.07 10.68
CA SER A 151 -3.80 28.37 10.87
C SER A 151 -4.61 27.81 9.72
N ILE A 152 -5.78 27.23 10.01
CA ILE A 152 -6.73 26.82 8.98
C ILE A 152 -7.22 28.00 8.13
N MET A 153 -7.09 29.22 8.66
CA MET A 153 -7.40 30.47 7.95
C MET A 153 -6.32 30.86 6.94
N ASN A 154 -5.13 30.26 7.00
CA ASN A 154 -4.09 30.46 6.00
C ASN A 154 -4.47 29.72 4.70
N PRO A 155 -4.69 30.44 3.58
CA PRO A 155 -5.11 29.81 2.33
C PRO A 155 -4.10 28.78 1.81
N LEU A 156 -2.80 29.01 1.98
CA LEU A 156 -1.78 28.07 1.51
C LEU A 156 -1.81 26.77 2.30
N PHE A 157 -1.94 26.84 3.62
CA PHE A 157 -2.08 25.65 4.46
C PHE A 157 -3.35 24.86 4.09
N LEU A 158 -4.48 25.54 3.93
CA LEU A 158 -5.75 24.93 3.52
C LEU A 158 -5.64 24.29 2.13
N LEU A 159 -5.04 24.96 1.15
CA LEU A 159 -4.78 24.39 -0.18
C LEU A 159 -3.91 23.14 -0.10
N GLY A 160 -2.89 23.15 0.76
CA GLY A 160 -2.08 21.98 1.05
C GLY A 160 -2.91 20.77 1.51
N LEU A 161 -3.84 21.00 2.44
CA LEU A 161 -4.75 19.96 2.92
C LEU A 161 -5.60 19.37 1.77
N ILE A 162 -6.13 20.19 0.88
CA ILE A 162 -6.92 19.69 -0.26
C ILE A 162 -6.04 18.90 -1.24
N THR A 163 -4.82 19.40 -1.52
CA THR A 163 -3.88 18.72 -2.43
C THR A 163 -3.48 17.34 -1.90
N GLY A 164 -3.21 17.19 -0.61
CA GLY A 164 -2.80 15.89 -0.06
C GLY A 164 -3.84 14.80 -0.28
N GLY A 165 -5.13 15.12 -0.12
CA GLY A 165 -6.23 14.22 -0.44
C GLY A 165 -6.24 13.85 -1.91
N ALA A 166 -6.11 14.83 -2.81
CA ALA A 166 -6.04 14.59 -4.25
C ALA A 166 -4.90 13.63 -4.64
N VAL A 167 -3.72 13.78 -4.02
CA VAL A 167 -2.55 12.92 -4.30
C VAL A 167 -2.78 11.48 -3.82
N ILE A 168 -3.41 11.26 -2.66
CA ILE A 168 -3.75 9.91 -2.20
C ILE A 168 -4.68 9.19 -3.17
N TYR A 169 -5.75 9.86 -3.61
CA TYR A 169 -6.71 9.25 -4.54
C TYR A 169 -6.13 9.07 -5.95
N TRP A 170 -5.31 10.00 -6.41
CA TRP A 170 -4.53 9.82 -7.64
C TRP A 170 -3.61 8.60 -7.53
N PHE A 171 -2.88 8.45 -6.42
CA PHE A 171 -1.97 7.33 -6.20
C PHE A 171 -2.71 5.99 -6.20
N SER A 172 -3.84 5.88 -5.49
CA SER A 172 -4.67 4.68 -5.49
C SER A 172 -5.15 4.35 -6.91
N GLY A 173 -5.64 5.33 -7.67
CA GLY A 173 -6.08 5.10 -9.05
C GLY A 173 -4.93 4.70 -9.99
N ALA A 174 -3.77 5.35 -9.88
CA ALA A 174 -2.62 5.10 -10.72
C ALA A 174 -2.01 3.70 -10.47
N SER A 175 -1.97 3.27 -9.20
CA SER A 175 -1.50 1.94 -8.83
C SER A 175 -2.47 0.84 -9.27
N CYS A 176 -3.78 1.03 -9.10
CA CYS A 176 -4.78 0.13 -9.69
C CYS A 176 -4.65 0.05 -11.22
N GLN A 177 -4.53 1.20 -11.91
CA GLN A 177 -4.34 1.23 -13.36
C GLN A 177 -3.11 0.44 -13.80
N ALA A 178 -2.00 0.52 -13.06
CA ALA A 178 -0.77 -0.23 -13.34
C ALA A 178 -1.03 -1.74 -13.34
N VAL A 179 -1.70 -2.24 -12.30
CA VAL A 179 -2.04 -3.66 -12.13
C VAL A 179 -3.00 -4.11 -13.22
N THR A 180 -4.11 -3.38 -13.42
CA THR A 180 -5.13 -3.73 -14.42
C THR A 180 -4.55 -3.79 -15.83
N THR A 181 -3.66 -2.86 -16.18
CA THR A 181 -3.01 -2.85 -17.50
C THR A 181 -2.10 -4.06 -17.70
N GLY A 182 -1.30 -4.41 -16.69
CA GLY A 182 -0.43 -5.59 -16.74
C GLY A 182 -1.25 -6.88 -16.82
N ALA A 183 -2.26 -7.01 -15.97
CA ALA A 183 -3.17 -8.16 -15.93
C ALA A 183 -3.90 -8.36 -17.26
N TYR A 184 -4.44 -7.28 -17.84
CA TYR A 184 -5.14 -7.35 -19.13
C TYR A 184 -4.25 -7.91 -20.23
N ARG A 185 -3.03 -7.38 -20.39
CA ARG A 185 -2.08 -7.82 -21.42
C ARG A 185 -1.59 -9.25 -21.18
N ALA A 186 -1.45 -9.66 -19.93
CA ALA A 186 -1.15 -11.04 -19.59
C ALA A 186 -2.30 -11.98 -20.01
N VAL A 187 -3.56 -11.62 -19.70
CA VAL A 187 -4.75 -12.40 -20.10
C VAL A 187 -4.92 -12.45 -21.62
N GLU A 188 -4.72 -11.33 -22.32
CA GLU A 188 -4.75 -11.25 -23.79
C GLU A 188 -3.69 -12.17 -24.41
N PHE A 189 -2.47 -12.15 -23.87
CA PHE A 189 -1.40 -13.06 -24.29
C PHE A 189 -1.79 -14.53 -24.07
N ILE A 190 -2.32 -14.87 -22.88
CA ILE A 190 -2.77 -16.23 -22.55
C ILE A 190 -3.84 -16.67 -23.55
N LYS A 191 -4.88 -15.87 -23.79
CA LYS A 191 -5.98 -16.20 -24.73
C LYS A 191 -5.50 -16.42 -26.15
N ARG A 192 -4.51 -15.64 -26.62
CA ARG A 192 -4.00 -15.73 -28.00
C ARG A 192 -3.02 -16.88 -28.21
N ASN A 193 -2.18 -17.18 -27.22
CA ASN A 193 -1.03 -18.05 -27.39
C ASN A 193 -1.13 -19.38 -26.64
N ILE A 194 -1.81 -19.42 -25.50
CA ILE A 194 -1.94 -20.64 -24.69
C ILE A 194 -3.28 -21.30 -25.02
N LYS A 195 -3.23 -22.28 -25.92
CA LYS A 195 -4.39 -23.13 -26.26
C LYS A 195 -4.22 -24.48 -25.56
N LEU A 196 -5.01 -24.72 -24.53
CA LEU A 196 -5.07 -26.00 -23.81
C LEU A 196 -5.97 -27.03 -24.54
N GLU A 197 -6.68 -26.60 -25.59
CA GLU A 197 -7.50 -27.47 -26.43
C GLU A 197 -6.62 -28.38 -27.30
N GLY A 198 -6.43 -29.63 -26.84
CA GLY A 198 -5.62 -30.64 -27.53
C GLY A 198 -5.00 -31.72 -26.63
N GLY A 199 -5.30 -31.73 -25.32
CA GLY A 199 -4.74 -32.70 -24.37
C GLY A 199 -3.44 -32.25 -23.70
N GLY A 200 -3.06 -30.97 -23.85
CA GLY A 200 -1.96 -30.39 -23.09
C GLY A 200 -2.41 -30.01 -21.68
N GLU A 201 -2.02 -30.79 -20.68
CA GLU A 201 -2.32 -30.50 -19.26
C GLU A 201 -1.58 -29.28 -18.72
N LYS A 202 -0.51 -28.81 -19.40
CA LYS A 202 0.39 -27.76 -18.91
C LYS A 202 0.81 -26.80 -20.02
N ALA A 203 0.90 -25.51 -19.69
CA ALA A 203 1.49 -24.50 -20.57
C ALA A 203 3.00 -24.74 -20.76
N SER A 204 3.54 -24.35 -21.93
CA SER A 204 4.97 -24.46 -22.16
C SER A 204 5.76 -23.53 -21.22
N VAL A 205 6.97 -23.94 -20.83
CA VAL A 205 7.86 -23.11 -20.00
C VAL A 205 8.16 -21.77 -20.68
N GLU A 206 8.21 -21.75 -22.02
CA GLU A 206 8.46 -20.53 -22.80
C GLU A 206 7.28 -19.54 -22.68
N ASP A 207 6.05 -20.02 -22.78
CA ASP A 207 4.86 -19.16 -22.67
C ASP A 207 4.69 -18.64 -21.25
N SER A 208 4.94 -19.47 -20.23
CA SER A 208 4.98 -19.02 -18.83
C SER A 208 6.02 -17.92 -18.61
N LYS A 209 7.22 -18.05 -19.19
CA LYS A 209 8.27 -17.00 -19.14
C LYS A 209 7.80 -15.70 -19.81
N LYS A 210 7.06 -15.79 -20.93
CA LYS A 210 6.52 -14.61 -21.61
C LYS A 210 5.46 -13.90 -20.76
N VAL A 211 4.57 -14.63 -20.09
CA VAL A 211 3.60 -14.06 -19.14
C VAL A 211 4.31 -13.33 -17.99
N VAL A 212 5.32 -13.95 -17.39
CA VAL A 212 6.15 -13.32 -16.34
C VAL A 212 6.83 -12.05 -16.85
N ALA A 213 7.39 -12.07 -18.07
CA ALA A 213 8.03 -10.92 -18.67
C ALA A 213 7.06 -9.75 -18.89
N ILE A 214 5.84 -10.03 -19.36
CA ILE A 214 4.76 -9.03 -19.52
C ILE A 214 4.45 -8.38 -18.18
N CYS A 215 4.15 -9.18 -17.14
CA CYS A 215 3.85 -8.67 -15.80
C CYS A 215 5.01 -7.83 -15.24
N THR A 216 6.25 -8.29 -15.41
CA THR A 216 7.45 -7.59 -14.93
C THR A 216 7.60 -6.21 -15.57
N GLN A 217 7.49 -6.12 -16.90
CA GLN A 217 7.65 -4.86 -17.62
C GLN A 217 6.60 -3.82 -17.20
N TYR A 218 5.35 -4.24 -17.00
CA TYR A 218 4.27 -3.32 -16.63
C TYR A 218 4.32 -2.92 -15.17
N ALA A 219 4.68 -3.84 -14.27
CA ALA A 219 4.96 -3.50 -12.87
C ALA A 219 6.06 -2.43 -12.76
N GLN A 220 7.19 -2.61 -13.47
CA GLN A 220 8.30 -1.66 -13.46
C GLN A 220 7.92 -0.29 -14.05
N LYS A 221 7.22 -0.27 -15.20
CA LYS A 221 6.75 0.97 -15.81
C LYS A 221 5.81 1.74 -14.89
N GLY A 222 4.85 1.05 -14.27
CA GLY A 222 3.92 1.64 -13.32
C GLY A 222 4.63 2.23 -12.11
N MET A 223 5.50 1.44 -11.48
CA MET A 223 6.30 1.87 -10.32
C MET A 223 7.13 3.12 -10.64
N PHE A 224 7.81 3.15 -11.78
CA PHE A 224 8.65 4.29 -12.18
C PHE A 224 7.83 5.56 -12.38
N ASN A 225 6.68 5.47 -13.05
CA ASN A 225 5.81 6.63 -13.26
C ASN A 225 5.28 7.18 -11.94
N ILE A 226 4.81 6.31 -11.05
CA ILE A 226 4.25 6.72 -9.77
C ILE A 226 5.33 7.33 -8.88
N PHE A 227 6.50 6.69 -8.79
CA PHE A 227 7.61 7.19 -7.99
C PHE A 227 8.06 8.58 -8.44
N LEU A 228 8.28 8.80 -9.73
CA LEU A 228 8.71 10.11 -10.22
C LEU A 228 7.66 11.19 -10.05
N ALA A 229 6.38 10.86 -10.23
CA ALA A 229 5.30 11.80 -9.94
C ALA A 229 5.32 12.25 -8.47
N VAL A 230 5.44 11.31 -7.52
CA VAL A 230 5.51 11.61 -6.08
C VAL A 230 6.80 12.34 -5.69
N PHE A 231 7.93 11.92 -6.25
CA PHE A 231 9.24 12.54 -6.00
C PHE A 231 9.22 14.02 -6.40
N PHE A 232 8.81 14.31 -7.64
CA PHE A 232 8.78 15.68 -8.13
C PHE A 232 7.62 16.50 -7.55
N SER A 233 6.47 15.90 -7.21
CA SER A 233 5.40 16.64 -6.51
C SER A 233 5.87 17.08 -5.13
N THR A 234 6.58 16.21 -4.40
CA THR A 234 7.12 16.52 -3.07
C THR A 234 8.09 17.69 -3.12
N LEU A 235 9.03 17.69 -4.08
CA LEU A 235 9.94 18.82 -4.31
C LEU A 235 9.19 20.09 -4.71
N ALA A 236 8.26 19.98 -5.66
CA ALA A 236 7.49 21.13 -6.13
C ALA A 236 6.75 21.81 -4.98
N PHE A 237 6.01 21.03 -4.19
CA PHE A 237 5.19 21.53 -3.10
C PHE A 237 6.03 22.14 -1.96
N ALA A 238 7.18 21.54 -1.64
CA ALA A 238 8.12 22.12 -0.68
C ALA A 238 8.67 23.48 -1.16
N CYS A 239 8.99 23.60 -2.46
CA CYS A 239 9.51 24.83 -3.06
C CYS A 239 8.45 25.94 -3.21
N VAL A 240 7.16 25.58 -3.39
CA VAL A 240 6.05 26.55 -3.45
C VAL A 240 5.95 27.32 -2.14
N ASN A 241 5.71 26.62 -1.04
CA ASN A 241 5.57 27.21 0.28
C ASN A 241 5.60 26.15 1.37
N HIS A 242 6.32 26.41 2.46
CA HIS A 242 6.47 25.46 3.56
C HIS A 242 5.17 25.18 4.32
N TYR A 243 4.27 26.15 4.47
CA TYR A 243 2.95 25.93 5.12
C TYR A 243 2.01 25.13 4.21
N TYR A 244 2.00 25.42 2.91
CA TYR A 244 1.32 24.56 1.93
C TYR A 244 1.82 23.11 2.01
N PHE A 245 3.13 22.93 2.07
CA PHE A 245 3.73 21.61 2.15
C PHE A 245 3.37 20.87 3.45
N ILE A 246 3.33 21.54 4.59
CA ILE A 246 2.90 20.92 5.85
C ILE A 246 1.43 20.49 5.79
N GLY A 247 0.54 21.33 5.25
CA GLY A 247 -0.86 20.95 5.02
C GLY A 247 -0.97 19.71 4.14
N TYR A 248 -0.17 19.64 3.07
CA TYR A 248 -0.07 18.48 2.19
C TYR A 248 0.38 17.21 2.93
N LEU A 249 1.42 17.28 3.77
CA LEU A 249 1.92 16.13 4.54
C LEU A 249 0.89 15.61 5.55
N ILE A 250 0.23 16.53 6.29
CA ILE A 250 -0.84 16.18 7.23
C ILE A 250 -1.97 15.47 6.51
N SER A 251 -2.39 16.01 5.36
CA SER A 251 -3.47 15.42 4.58
C SER A 251 -3.09 14.06 3.99
N ILE A 252 -1.89 13.87 3.46
CA ILE A 252 -1.44 12.57 2.96
C ILE A 252 -1.48 11.52 4.07
N ALA A 253 -1.08 11.87 5.29
CA ALA A 253 -1.13 10.95 6.41
C ALA A 253 -2.57 10.58 6.78
N ILE A 254 -3.48 11.55 6.89
CA ILE A 254 -4.88 11.31 7.29
C ILE A 254 -5.65 10.55 6.21
N PHE A 255 -5.67 11.05 4.97
CA PHE A 255 -6.39 10.37 3.87
C PHE A 255 -5.74 9.03 3.53
N GLY A 256 -4.41 8.96 3.55
CA GLY A 256 -3.67 7.73 3.30
C GLY A 256 -3.97 6.65 4.33
N LEU A 257 -4.10 7.00 5.61
CA LEU A 257 -4.50 6.05 6.67
C LEU A 257 -5.80 5.35 6.33
N TYR A 258 -6.86 6.12 6.11
CA TYR A 258 -8.20 5.58 5.94
C TYR A 258 -8.38 4.92 4.58
N GLN A 259 -7.75 5.45 3.54
CA GLN A 259 -7.76 4.83 2.22
C GLN A 259 -7.05 3.47 2.24
N ALA A 260 -5.91 3.35 2.94
CA ALA A 260 -5.20 2.07 3.06
C ALA A 260 -6.00 1.03 3.83
N ILE A 261 -6.59 1.42 4.97
CA ILE A 261 -7.46 0.54 5.76
C ILE A 261 -8.66 0.08 4.92
N PHE A 262 -9.31 1.00 4.21
CA PHE A 262 -10.46 0.69 3.37
C PHE A 262 -10.09 -0.30 2.28
N MET A 263 -9.04 -0.02 1.49
CA MET A 263 -8.64 -0.88 0.37
C MET A 263 -8.16 -2.26 0.84
N ALA A 264 -7.41 -2.33 1.94
CA ALA A 264 -6.97 -3.61 2.52
C ALA A 264 -8.17 -4.47 2.96
N ASN A 265 -9.10 -3.89 3.72
CA ASN A 265 -10.25 -4.62 4.25
C ASN A 265 -11.27 -4.98 3.16
N ALA A 266 -11.52 -4.09 2.20
CA ALA A 266 -12.45 -4.36 1.10
C ALA A 266 -11.95 -5.51 0.22
N GLY A 267 -10.67 -5.49 -0.17
CA GLY A 267 -10.12 -6.60 -0.96
C GLY A 267 -10.06 -7.90 -0.18
N ALA A 268 -9.68 -7.89 1.10
CA ALA A 268 -9.71 -9.09 1.94
C ALA A 268 -11.12 -9.65 2.13
N ALA A 269 -12.15 -8.80 2.22
CA ALA A 269 -13.53 -9.24 2.32
C ALA A 269 -14.00 -9.94 1.05
N TRP A 270 -13.63 -9.46 -0.14
CA TRP A 270 -13.94 -10.14 -1.40
C TRP A 270 -13.23 -11.49 -1.53
N ASP A 271 -11.96 -11.57 -1.12
CA ASP A 271 -11.20 -12.83 -1.12
C ASP A 271 -11.81 -13.87 -0.18
N ASN A 272 -12.10 -13.47 1.07
CA ASN A 272 -12.71 -14.36 2.05
C ASN A 272 -14.14 -14.77 1.64
N ALA A 273 -14.89 -13.91 0.95
CA ALA A 273 -16.18 -14.29 0.39
C ALA A 273 -16.04 -15.36 -0.69
N LYS A 274 -15.02 -15.28 -1.55
CA LYS A 274 -14.69 -16.35 -2.51
C LYS A 274 -14.31 -17.64 -1.78
N LYS A 275 -13.45 -17.56 -0.76
CA LYS A 275 -13.06 -18.74 0.03
C LYS A 275 -14.25 -19.43 0.72
N LEU A 276 -15.19 -18.66 1.29
CA LEU A 276 -16.43 -19.20 1.87
C LEU A 276 -17.23 -20.04 0.86
N VAL A 277 -17.32 -19.58 -0.39
CA VAL A 277 -18.01 -20.29 -1.47
C VAL A 277 -17.25 -21.57 -1.88
N GLU A 278 -15.92 -21.53 -1.85
CA GLU A 278 -15.05 -22.66 -2.21
C GLU A 278 -15.07 -23.76 -1.14
N THR A 279 -14.99 -23.41 0.14
CA THR A 279 -14.76 -24.37 1.24
C THR A 279 -16.02 -24.76 2.00
N GLU A 280 -16.79 -23.80 2.51
CA GLU A 280 -17.95 -24.08 3.37
C GLU A 280 -19.20 -24.44 2.54
N LEU A 281 -19.46 -23.67 1.49
CA LEU A 281 -20.62 -23.91 0.63
C LEU A 281 -20.38 -25.00 -0.41
N ASN A 282 -19.12 -25.33 -0.71
CA ASN A 282 -18.74 -26.32 -1.72
C ASN A 282 -19.37 -26.04 -3.11
N MET A 283 -19.43 -24.76 -3.49
CA MET A 283 -20.13 -24.29 -4.70
C MET A 283 -19.15 -23.87 -5.81
N LYS A 284 -17.96 -24.47 -5.87
CA LYS A 284 -16.95 -24.19 -6.91
C LYS A 284 -17.50 -24.47 -8.31
N GLY A 285 -17.26 -23.55 -9.25
CA GLY A 285 -17.75 -23.66 -10.63
C GLY A 285 -19.22 -23.25 -10.85
N THR A 286 -19.93 -22.79 -9.81
CA THR A 286 -21.27 -22.21 -9.95
C THR A 286 -21.21 -20.74 -10.38
N ASP A 287 -22.35 -20.18 -10.81
CA ASP A 287 -22.47 -18.74 -11.10
C ASP A 287 -22.14 -17.87 -9.88
N LEU A 288 -22.45 -18.35 -8.66
CA LEU A 288 -22.07 -17.68 -7.42
C LEU A 288 -20.55 -17.62 -7.25
N HIS A 289 -19.86 -18.74 -7.50
CA HIS A 289 -18.39 -18.79 -7.44
C HIS A 289 -17.76 -17.86 -8.48
N ALA A 290 -18.26 -17.87 -9.72
CA ALA A 290 -17.79 -16.97 -10.77
C ALA A 290 -17.95 -15.49 -10.37
N ALA A 291 -19.07 -15.11 -9.74
CA ALA A 291 -19.30 -13.75 -9.26
C ALA A 291 -18.32 -13.37 -8.12
N CYS A 292 -18.05 -14.29 -7.19
CA CYS A 292 -17.06 -14.06 -6.13
C CYS A 292 -15.63 -13.95 -6.66
N VAL A 293 -15.26 -14.73 -7.67
CA VAL A 293 -13.96 -14.61 -8.36
C VAL A 293 -13.83 -13.22 -9.01
N VAL A 294 -14.88 -12.70 -9.65
CA VAL A 294 -14.85 -11.33 -10.18
C VAL A 294 -14.63 -10.31 -9.05
N GLY A 295 -15.32 -10.46 -7.91
CA GLY A 295 -15.11 -9.62 -6.74
C GLY A 295 -13.67 -9.62 -6.23
N ASP A 296 -13.08 -10.80 -6.10
CA ASP A 296 -11.69 -10.95 -5.63
C ASP A 296 -10.69 -10.32 -6.61
N THR A 297 -10.87 -10.53 -7.92
CA THR A 297 -9.99 -9.89 -8.94
C THR A 297 -10.09 -8.36 -8.97
N VAL A 298 -11.22 -7.78 -8.53
CA VAL A 298 -11.35 -6.34 -8.30
C VAL A 298 -10.62 -5.92 -7.00
N GLY A 299 -10.65 -6.79 -5.98
CA GLY A 299 -10.01 -6.61 -4.68
C GLY A 299 -8.48 -6.77 -4.67
N ASP A 300 -7.90 -7.55 -5.57
CA ASP A 300 -6.45 -7.78 -5.65
C ASP A 300 -5.60 -6.50 -5.77
N PRO A 301 -5.86 -5.58 -6.73
CA PRO A 301 -5.11 -4.32 -6.80
C PRO A 301 -5.35 -3.43 -5.58
N TYR A 302 -6.46 -3.61 -4.86
CA TYR A 302 -6.75 -2.87 -3.64
C TYR A 302 -5.91 -3.37 -2.46
N LYS A 303 -6.00 -4.67 -2.15
CA LYS A 303 -5.40 -5.26 -0.96
C LYS A 303 -3.90 -5.51 -1.10
N ASP A 304 -3.38 -5.80 -2.30
CA ASP A 304 -1.99 -6.24 -2.45
C ASP A 304 -1.07 -5.25 -3.17
N THR A 305 -1.65 -4.21 -3.80
CA THR A 305 -0.84 -3.14 -4.41
C THR A 305 -1.07 -1.81 -3.73
N SER A 306 -2.28 -1.25 -3.86
CA SER A 306 -2.54 0.15 -3.49
C SER A 306 -2.43 0.36 -1.98
N SER A 307 -3.16 -0.44 -1.18
CA SER A 307 -3.18 -0.30 0.28
C SER A 307 -1.81 -0.49 0.92
N VAL A 308 -1.05 -1.51 0.48
CA VAL A 308 0.28 -1.82 0.99
C VAL A 308 1.27 -0.71 0.61
N ALA A 309 1.21 -0.22 -0.64
CA ALA A 309 2.12 0.80 -1.12
C ALA A 309 1.84 2.21 -0.56
N MET A 310 0.67 2.48 0.04
CA MET A 310 0.43 3.74 0.75
C MET A 310 1.40 3.96 1.93
N ASN A 311 1.79 2.90 2.64
CA ASN A 311 2.74 3.00 3.76
C ASN A 311 4.11 3.59 3.33
N PRO A 312 4.84 2.98 2.38
CA PRO A 312 6.11 3.54 1.93
C PRO A 312 5.95 4.91 1.28
N ILE A 313 4.84 5.22 0.61
CA ILE A 313 4.61 6.55 0.03
C ILE A 313 4.47 7.63 1.09
N ILE A 314 3.69 7.38 2.16
CA ILE A 314 3.56 8.33 3.28
C ILE A 314 4.93 8.52 3.92
N LYS A 315 5.60 7.43 4.30
CA LYS A 315 6.93 7.48 4.97
C LYS A 315 7.96 8.19 4.11
N PHE A 316 8.03 7.85 2.83
CA PHE A 316 8.94 8.49 1.88
C PHE A 316 8.65 9.98 1.79
N THR A 317 7.41 10.37 1.53
CA THR A 317 7.02 11.78 1.34
C THR A 317 7.32 12.60 2.59
N THR A 318 7.15 12.04 3.79
CA THR A 318 7.44 12.74 5.05
C THR A 318 8.93 12.81 5.38
N LEU A 319 9.68 11.72 5.18
CA LEU A 319 11.12 11.67 5.46
C LEU A 319 11.89 12.52 4.44
N PHE A 320 11.62 12.32 3.16
CA PHE A 320 12.17 13.14 2.09
C PHE A 320 11.68 14.58 2.17
N GLY A 321 10.43 14.79 2.61
CA GLY A 321 9.84 16.11 2.79
C GLY A 321 10.59 17.01 3.77
N LEU A 322 11.14 16.45 4.85
CA LEU A 322 12.02 17.20 5.76
C LEU A 322 13.21 17.81 5.02
N LEU A 323 13.91 16.98 4.23
CA LEU A 323 15.06 17.42 3.41
C LEU A 323 14.64 18.42 2.33
N ALA A 324 13.48 18.18 1.70
CA ALA A 324 12.94 19.06 0.67
C ALA A 324 12.58 20.46 1.21
N VAL A 325 12.02 20.54 2.41
CA VAL A 325 11.73 21.82 3.08
C VAL A 325 13.03 22.54 3.45
N GLU A 326 14.01 21.83 4.01
CA GLU A 326 15.30 22.43 4.37
C GLU A 326 16.02 23.00 3.15
N LEU A 327 15.97 22.30 2.02
CA LEU A 327 16.44 22.83 0.74
C LEU A 327 15.61 24.05 0.31
N ALA A 328 14.29 23.95 0.28
CA ALA A 328 13.41 25.02 -0.20
C ALA A 328 13.58 26.34 0.57
N ILE A 329 13.80 26.28 1.88
CA ILE A 329 13.95 27.49 2.71
C ILE A 329 15.35 28.11 2.59
N THR A 330 16.36 27.38 2.11
CA THR A 330 17.73 27.91 1.94
C THR A 330 17.96 28.53 0.57
N LEU A 331 17.14 28.19 -0.41
CA LEU A 331 17.18 28.74 -1.76
C LEU A 331 16.68 30.19 -1.82
N ASP A 332 17.16 30.93 -2.82
CA ASP A 332 16.58 32.22 -3.18
C ASP A 332 15.09 32.06 -3.53
N PRO A 333 14.18 32.95 -3.07
CA PRO A 333 12.76 32.82 -3.33
C PRO A 333 12.42 32.70 -4.82
N THR A 334 13.09 33.45 -5.69
CA THR A 334 12.82 33.41 -7.14
C THR A 334 13.20 32.05 -7.71
N LEU A 335 14.39 31.55 -7.34
CA LEU A 335 14.86 30.23 -7.75
C LEU A 335 13.94 29.12 -7.23
N SER A 336 13.48 29.21 -5.98
CA SER A 336 12.56 28.25 -5.38
C SER A 336 11.25 28.17 -6.17
N HIS A 337 10.64 29.29 -6.54
CA HIS A 337 9.41 29.30 -7.35
C HIS A 337 9.63 28.78 -8.78
N ILE A 338 10.79 29.06 -9.39
CA ILE A 338 11.13 28.50 -10.70
C ILE A 338 11.25 26.98 -10.62
N LEU A 339 11.98 26.47 -9.63
CA LEU A 339 12.11 25.04 -9.39
C LEU A 339 10.76 24.39 -9.07
N ALA A 340 9.92 25.06 -8.29
CA ALA A 340 8.56 24.60 -8.01
C ALA A 340 7.76 24.37 -9.30
N ALA A 341 7.79 25.33 -10.23
CA ALA A 341 7.10 25.22 -11.51
C ALA A 341 7.68 24.08 -12.37
N VAL A 342 9.01 23.97 -12.48
CA VAL A 342 9.68 22.91 -13.24
C VAL A 342 9.33 21.54 -12.69
N PHE A 343 9.48 21.32 -11.38
CA PHE A 343 9.17 20.05 -10.74
C PHE A 343 7.68 19.72 -10.84
N PHE A 344 6.80 20.71 -10.73
CA PHE A 344 5.36 20.49 -10.91
C PHE A 344 5.01 20.04 -12.32
N LEU A 345 5.64 20.62 -13.36
CA LEU A 345 5.44 20.19 -14.75
C LEU A 345 5.92 18.74 -14.97
N VAL A 346 7.10 18.40 -14.43
CA VAL A 346 7.62 17.02 -14.51
C VAL A 346 6.70 16.05 -13.78
N SER A 347 6.24 16.40 -12.58
CA SER A 347 5.28 15.59 -11.82
C SER A 347 3.98 15.39 -12.61
N THR A 348 3.41 16.45 -13.18
CA THR A 348 2.19 16.40 -13.98
C THR A 348 2.35 15.52 -15.22
N PHE A 349 3.52 15.55 -15.87
CA PHE A 349 3.84 14.63 -16.96
C PHE A 349 3.80 13.16 -16.53
N PHE A 350 4.34 12.83 -15.34
CA PHE A 350 4.30 11.47 -14.82
C PHE A 350 2.92 11.05 -14.28
N VAL A 351 2.14 11.99 -13.73
CA VAL A 351 0.72 11.82 -13.40
C VAL A 351 -0.09 11.47 -14.64
N TYR A 352 0.14 12.16 -15.75
CA TYR A 352 -0.49 11.83 -17.03
C TYR A 352 -0.04 10.44 -17.52
N ARG A 353 1.27 10.16 -17.46
CA ARG A 353 1.84 8.90 -17.94
C ARG A 353 1.37 7.69 -17.13
N SER A 354 1.13 7.84 -15.83
CA SER A 354 0.64 6.75 -14.97
C SER A 354 -0.78 6.30 -15.34
N PHE A 355 -1.60 7.19 -15.91
CA PHE A 355 -2.92 6.84 -16.43
C PHE A 355 -2.91 6.62 -17.94
N TYR A 356 -2.76 7.69 -18.71
CA TYR A 356 -2.94 7.70 -20.16
C TYR A 356 -1.83 6.97 -20.89
N GLY A 357 -0.59 7.04 -20.38
CA GLY A 357 0.53 6.28 -20.90
C GLY A 357 0.42 4.77 -20.66
N MET A 358 -0.44 4.37 -19.71
CA MET A 358 -0.70 2.96 -19.39
C MET A 358 -2.10 2.49 -19.82
N ARG A 359 -2.89 3.30 -20.53
CA ARG A 359 -4.20 2.83 -21.00
C ARG A 359 -4.05 1.65 -21.95
N ILE A 360 -4.94 0.68 -21.78
CA ILE A 360 -5.16 -0.38 -22.75
C ILE A 360 -5.76 0.27 -24.00
N LYS A 361 -5.08 0.14 -25.14
CA LYS A 361 -5.56 0.70 -26.40
C LYS A 361 -6.61 -0.22 -27.00
N THR A 362 -7.67 0.35 -27.56
CA THR A 362 -8.77 -0.41 -28.18
C THR A 362 -8.34 -1.29 -29.34
N ASN A 363 -7.17 -1.01 -29.93
CA ASN A 363 -6.59 -1.82 -31.02
C ASN A 363 -5.67 -2.95 -30.51
N GLU A 364 -5.40 -3.00 -29.21
CA GLU A 364 -4.68 -4.10 -28.55
C GLU A 364 -5.67 -5.09 -27.91
N ALA A 365 -6.86 -4.63 -27.52
CA ALA A 365 -7.99 -5.47 -27.14
C ALA A 365 -8.46 -6.37 -28.29
#